data_AF-A0A0R1V5M9-F1
#
_entry.id   AF-A0A0R1V5M9-F1
#
_cell.length_a   1.000
_cell.length_b   1.000
_cell.length_c   1.000
_cell.angle_alpha   90.00
_cell.angle_beta   90.00
_cell.angle_gamma   90.00
#
_symmetry.space_group_name_H-M   'P 1'
#
loop_
_entity.id
_entity.type
_entity.pdbx_description
1 polymer ?
#
loop_
_entity_poly.entity_id
_entity_poly.type
_entity_poly.pdbx_seq_one_letter_code
_entity_poly.pdbx_strand_id
1 'polypeptide(L)'
;MIKKREEVIAALLKADGFLTAHQLAQDLKLSTKTIYRAVKEINQSFGQPVIISERGKGLLLDYDRYLMLSNELPLAADFIGVTPVERRNAILTKLLFTSPLTCRVDELYEPYHVSYDLMQYDLQHLTKILTTYHLKLLRRGNRLSIAGDEQAIRRLINKVLMQSNAMNVETIRDFASRFPDMGNYDQQFLTAQLELIQRSFQTSIPYPYNINIFSHLYVLMKRYRTGKVQASQSIQLSPQDQALIHAQPIILKVAKNVMQNVGEYVQHSIEPTEINSLVEYLLSMRYSHEVIYDSHSTPLCNRLVETFLNGFDLDEHATGIQTLRNDLISHLRPMMNRLNNQIQVANKLLPDIKLEYGELFARVQHLAQQAQTSLSLPWSIDEDEVGFITLYFAKYFEETEFHQRALVMCASGVGTSKLLCAKVHKRFPNLEIVGITSKAQYEAHPERYQGIDLIITTVEVQAHNQECVMLTNALFTVQDQKRLGQLLGVKDGI
;
A
#
# COMPACT_ATOMS: atom_id res chain seq x y z
N MET A 1 14.12 -15.74 -36.17
CA MET A 1 13.31 -14.50 -36.16
C MET A 1 13.16 -13.94 -34.75
N ILE A 2 12.85 -14.77 -33.75
CA ILE A 2 12.71 -14.38 -32.33
C ILE A 2 13.90 -13.54 -31.82
N LYS A 3 15.12 -14.07 -31.93
CA LYS A 3 16.37 -13.38 -31.53
C LYS A 3 16.58 -11.96 -32.11
N LYS A 4 16.17 -11.72 -33.36
CA LYS A 4 16.32 -10.40 -34.00
C LYS A 4 15.32 -9.37 -33.49
N ARG A 5 14.17 -9.81 -32.97
CA ARG A 5 13.15 -8.94 -32.39
C ARG A 5 13.55 -8.50 -30.98
N GLU A 6 14.08 -9.43 -30.19
CA GLU A 6 14.68 -9.16 -28.88
C GLU A 6 15.82 -8.14 -28.98
N GLU A 7 16.71 -8.32 -29.95
CA GLU A 7 17.81 -7.39 -30.21
C GLU A 7 17.32 -5.97 -30.55
N VAL A 8 16.22 -5.83 -31.30
CA VAL A 8 15.62 -4.53 -31.65
C VAL A 8 14.94 -3.87 -30.44
N ILE A 9 14.15 -4.64 -29.66
CA ILE A 9 13.51 -4.13 -28.44
C ILE A 9 14.58 -3.73 -27.42
N ALA A 10 15.59 -4.57 -27.21
CA ALA A 10 16.68 -4.28 -26.29
C ALA A 10 17.49 -3.04 -26.72
N ALA A 11 17.72 -2.85 -28.02
CA ALA A 11 18.39 -1.65 -28.53
C ALA A 11 17.54 -0.38 -28.31
N LEU A 12 16.23 -0.46 -28.51
CA LEU A 12 15.31 0.66 -28.27
C LEU A 12 15.07 0.94 -26.77
N LEU A 13 15.02 -0.08 -25.93
CA LEU A 13 14.95 0.04 -24.46
C LEU A 13 16.18 0.71 -23.86
N LYS A 14 17.33 0.58 -24.53
CA LYS A 14 18.60 1.17 -24.13
C LYS A 14 18.77 2.61 -24.62
N ALA A 15 17.87 3.12 -25.46
CA ALA A 15 17.98 4.43 -26.07
C ALA A 15 17.02 5.45 -25.44
N ASP A 16 17.55 6.60 -25.02
CA ASP A 16 16.75 7.73 -24.54
C ASP A 16 16.27 8.58 -25.73
N GLY A 17 15.38 8.02 -26.55
CA GLY A 17 14.73 8.72 -27.65
C GLY A 17 14.67 7.95 -28.96
N PHE A 18 14.40 8.66 -30.06
CA PHE A 18 14.27 8.02 -31.37
C PHE A 18 15.63 7.53 -31.89
N LEU A 19 15.69 6.26 -32.29
CA LEU A 19 16.78 5.71 -33.09
C LEU A 19 16.37 5.58 -34.54
N THR A 20 17.22 6.02 -35.46
CA THR A 20 16.97 5.78 -36.88
C THR A 20 17.12 4.28 -37.20
N ALA A 21 16.38 3.81 -38.21
CA ALA A 21 16.54 2.43 -38.68
C ALA A 21 17.97 2.14 -39.18
N HIS A 22 18.72 3.17 -39.61
CA HIS A 22 20.13 3.03 -39.98
C HIS A 22 21.02 2.78 -38.76
N GLN A 23 20.82 3.49 -37.65
CA GLN A 23 21.57 3.27 -36.41
C GLN A 23 21.33 1.86 -35.88
N LEU A 24 20.06 1.45 -35.78
CA LEU A 24 19.71 0.08 -35.37
C LEU A 24 20.28 -0.99 -36.31
N ALA A 25 20.28 -0.74 -37.62
CA ALA A 25 20.87 -1.65 -38.60
C ALA A 25 22.38 -1.81 -38.42
N GLN A 26 23.09 -0.72 -38.11
CA GLN A 26 24.53 -0.72 -37.89
C GLN A 26 24.88 -1.42 -36.56
N ASP A 27 24.16 -1.10 -35.48
CA ASP A 27 24.41 -1.64 -34.14
C ASP A 27 24.13 -3.15 -34.07
N LEU A 28 23.08 -3.60 -34.77
CA LEU A 28 22.67 -5.01 -34.78
C LEU A 28 23.29 -5.81 -35.94
N LYS A 29 24.10 -5.18 -36.80
CA LYS A 29 24.65 -5.77 -38.04
C LYS A 29 23.56 -6.39 -38.94
N LEU A 30 22.43 -5.70 -39.05
CA LEU A 30 21.27 -6.08 -39.86
C LEU A 30 21.05 -5.08 -40.99
N SER A 31 20.22 -5.42 -41.98
CA SER A 31 19.76 -4.43 -42.97
C SER A 31 18.62 -3.59 -42.40
N THR A 32 18.50 -2.33 -42.81
CA THR A 32 17.37 -1.44 -42.45
C THR A 32 16.01 -2.07 -42.79
N LYS A 33 15.92 -2.81 -43.90
CA LYS A 33 14.75 -3.60 -44.28
C LYS A 33 14.41 -4.70 -43.27
N THR A 34 15.41 -5.29 -42.63
CA THR A 34 15.23 -6.28 -41.55
C THR A 34 14.75 -5.62 -40.26
N ILE A 35 15.24 -4.42 -39.92
CA ILE A 35 14.77 -3.65 -38.77
C ILE A 35 13.29 -3.28 -38.93
N TYR A 36 12.88 -2.74 -40.08
CA TYR A 36 11.46 -2.42 -40.31
C TYR A 36 10.55 -3.65 -40.29
N ARG A 37 11.02 -4.81 -40.78
CA ARG A 37 10.28 -6.07 -40.65
C ARG A 37 10.14 -6.51 -39.19
N ALA A 38 11.23 -6.46 -38.42
CA ALA A 38 11.21 -6.81 -37.00
C ALA A 38 10.26 -5.90 -36.21
N VAL A 39 10.31 -4.58 -36.42
CA VAL A 39 9.40 -3.61 -35.79
C VAL A 39 7.94 -3.91 -36.12
N LYS A 40 7.63 -4.21 -37.39
CA LYS A 40 6.27 -4.56 -37.81
C LYS A 40 5.79 -5.84 -37.11
N GLU A 41 6.63 -6.86 -37.04
CA GLU A 41 6.31 -8.12 -36.37
C GLU A 41 6.13 -7.93 -34.85
N ILE A 42 6.96 -7.10 -34.21
CA ILE A 42 6.85 -6.75 -32.79
C ILE A 42 5.48 -6.08 -32.53
N ASN A 43 5.16 -5.02 -33.27
CA ASN A 43 3.87 -4.33 -33.10
C ASN A 43 2.66 -5.24 -33.36
N GLN A 44 2.78 -6.21 -34.27
CA GLN A 44 1.74 -7.22 -34.51
C GLN A 44 1.61 -8.21 -33.34
N SER A 45 2.72 -8.63 -32.75
CA SER A 45 2.72 -9.51 -31.57
C SER A 45 2.04 -8.90 -30.35
N PHE A 46 2.10 -7.57 -30.19
CA PHE A 46 1.44 -6.85 -29.10
C PHE A 46 0.01 -6.40 -29.44
N GLY A 47 -0.51 -6.69 -30.64
CA GLY A 47 -1.85 -6.27 -31.09
C GLY A 47 -2.01 -4.76 -31.36
N GLN A 48 -1.04 -3.94 -30.96
CA GLN A 48 -1.00 -2.50 -31.14
C GLN A 48 0.45 -1.98 -31.19
N PRO A 49 0.70 -0.77 -31.75
CA PRO A 49 2.06 -0.27 -31.92
C PRO A 49 2.71 0.14 -30.59
N VAL A 50 3.64 -0.70 -30.13
CA VAL A 50 4.56 -0.42 -29.00
C VAL A 50 5.83 0.31 -29.46
N ILE A 51 6.22 0.17 -30.72
CA ILE A 51 7.29 0.95 -31.34
C ILE A 51 6.66 1.96 -32.30
N ILE A 52 6.84 3.24 -32.00
CA ILE A 52 6.35 4.38 -32.76
C ILE A 52 7.39 4.76 -33.83
N SER A 53 6.94 4.95 -35.07
CA SER A 53 7.78 5.44 -36.15
C SER A 53 7.37 6.86 -36.55
N GLU A 54 8.28 7.82 -36.40
CA GLU A 54 8.09 9.20 -36.84
C GLU A 54 8.99 9.52 -38.05
N ARG A 55 8.37 10.05 -39.12
CA ARG A 55 9.09 10.47 -40.32
C ARG A 55 10.11 11.55 -39.95
N GLY A 56 11.38 11.29 -40.27
CA GLY A 56 12.49 12.21 -40.00
C GLY A 56 13.12 12.11 -38.61
N LYS A 57 12.46 11.46 -37.63
CA LYS A 57 13.02 11.29 -36.27
C LYS A 57 13.50 9.87 -35.98
N GLY A 58 12.80 8.83 -36.47
CA GLY A 58 13.23 7.44 -36.32
C GLY A 58 12.18 6.53 -35.69
N LEU A 59 12.64 5.60 -34.86
CA LEU A 59 11.88 4.58 -34.14
C LEU A 59 12.07 4.79 -32.63
N LEU A 60 10.97 4.83 -31.89
CA LEU A 60 10.96 4.98 -30.44
C LEU A 60 10.10 3.88 -29.83
N LEU A 61 10.57 3.28 -28.75
CA LEU A 61 9.72 2.39 -27.94
C LEU A 61 8.86 3.25 -27.01
N ASP A 62 7.55 3.12 -27.15
CA ASP A 62 6.57 3.63 -26.20
C ASP A 62 6.64 2.73 -24.95
N TYR A 63 7.45 3.15 -23.98
CA TYR A 63 7.82 2.32 -22.83
C TYR A 63 6.61 1.99 -21.95
N ASP A 64 5.73 2.97 -21.72
CA ASP A 64 4.53 2.77 -20.89
C ASP A 64 3.59 1.77 -21.56
N ARG A 65 3.39 1.88 -22.89
CA ARG A 65 2.59 0.92 -23.65
C ARG A 65 3.24 -0.47 -23.72
N TYR A 66 4.56 -0.53 -23.85
CA TYR A 66 5.30 -1.78 -23.82
C TYR A 66 5.14 -2.50 -22.48
N LEU A 67 5.27 -1.78 -21.36
CA LEU A 67 5.17 -2.33 -20.00
C LEU A 67 3.74 -2.82 -19.68
N MET A 68 2.72 -2.04 -20.04
CA MET A 68 1.32 -2.43 -19.86
C MET A 68 1.03 -3.76 -20.58
N LEU A 69 1.44 -3.88 -21.84
CA LEU A 69 1.13 -5.07 -22.65
C LEU A 69 2.03 -6.27 -22.36
N SER A 70 3.24 -6.06 -21.86
CA SER A 70 4.12 -7.16 -21.45
C SER A 70 3.59 -7.91 -20.22
N ASN A 71 2.79 -7.23 -19.37
CA ASN A 71 2.17 -7.86 -18.21
C ASN A 71 0.91 -8.68 -18.57
N GLU A 72 0.24 -8.36 -19.67
CA GLU A 72 -1.00 -9.01 -20.11
C GLU A 72 -0.77 -10.22 -21.02
N LEU A 73 0.41 -10.32 -21.66
CA LEU A 73 0.74 -11.37 -22.64
C LEU A 73 1.82 -12.32 -22.08
N PRO A 74 1.48 -13.58 -21.70
CA PRO A 74 2.43 -14.55 -21.13
C PRO A 74 3.64 -14.86 -22.03
N LEU A 75 3.49 -14.69 -23.35
CA LEU A 75 4.55 -14.90 -24.35
C LEU A 75 5.57 -13.75 -24.44
N ALA A 76 5.34 -12.62 -23.76
CA ALA A 76 6.24 -11.46 -23.74
C ALA A 76 7.31 -11.52 -22.63
N ALA A 77 7.18 -12.43 -21.67
CA ALA A 77 8.11 -12.59 -20.55
C ALA A 77 9.54 -12.97 -20.98
N ASP A 78 9.69 -13.68 -22.10
CA ASP A 78 11.00 -14.05 -22.67
C ASP A 78 11.79 -12.85 -23.25
N PHE A 79 11.15 -11.67 -23.41
CA PHE A 79 11.76 -10.47 -24.00
C PHE A 79 12.37 -9.50 -22.98
N ILE A 80 12.25 -9.77 -21.67
CA ILE A 80 12.52 -8.78 -20.62
C ILE A 80 13.99 -8.82 -20.18
N GLY A 81 14.82 -7.95 -20.76
CA GLY A 81 16.06 -7.52 -20.13
C GLY A 81 15.79 -6.63 -18.90
N VAL A 82 16.73 -6.59 -17.95
CA VAL A 82 16.65 -5.73 -16.75
C VAL A 82 16.49 -4.25 -17.16
N THR A 83 15.46 -3.58 -16.65
CA THR A 83 15.18 -2.17 -16.94
C THR A 83 16.27 -1.24 -16.38
N PRO A 84 16.44 -0.01 -16.91
CA PRO A 84 17.38 0.96 -16.33
C PRO A 84 17.09 1.29 -14.86
N VAL A 85 15.82 1.27 -14.45
CA VAL A 85 15.42 1.49 -13.05
C VAL A 85 15.83 0.32 -12.17
N GLU A 86 15.53 -0.92 -12.56
CA GLU A 86 15.92 -2.13 -11.83
C GLU A 86 17.45 -2.25 -11.70
N ARG A 87 18.19 -1.98 -12.78
CA ARG A 87 19.66 -1.95 -12.76
C ARG A 87 20.18 -0.95 -11.74
N ARG A 88 19.72 0.30 -11.80
CA ARG A 88 20.15 1.36 -10.87
C ARG A 88 19.80 1.00 -9.43
N ASN A 89 18.62 0.44 -9.19
CA ASN A 89 18.21 -0.03 -7.87
C ASN A 89 19.13 -1.14 -7.37
N ALA A 90 19.44 -2.15 -8.18
CA ALA A 90 20.34 -3.24 -7.81
C ALA A 90 21.77 -2.76 -7.48
N ILE A 91 22.32 -1.84 -8.29
CA ILE A 91 23.63 -1.22 -8.04
C ILE A 91 23.60 -0.40 -6.74
N LEU A 92 22.56 0.41 -6.55
CA LEU A 92 22.38 1.23 -5.35
C LEU A 92 22.25 0.36 -4.10
N THR A 93 21.44 -0.70 -4.14
CA THR A 93 21.29 -1.68 -3.06
C THR A 93 22.63 -2.30 -2.69
N LYS A 94 23.43 -2.74 -3.69
CA LYS A 94 24.75 -3.29 -3.43
C LYS A 94 25.66 -2.29 -2.72
N LEU A 95 25.77 -1.07 -3.25
CA LEU A 95 26.59 -0.01 -2.68
C LEU A 95 26.16 0.38 -1.25
N LEU A 96 24.86 0.42 -0.97
CA LEU A 96 24.32 0.76 0.34
C LEU A 96 24.64 -0.32 1.37
N PHE A 97 24.44 -1.61 1.03
CA PHE A 97 24.75 -2.70 1.95
C PHE A 97 26.24 -2.85 2.24
N THR A 98 27.12 -2.50 1.30
CA THR A 98 28.58 -2.54 1.51
C THR A 98 29.16 -1.25 2.09
N SER A 99 28.36 -0.17 2.20
CA SER A 99 28.84 1.13 2.70
C SER A 99 29.55 1.02 4.05
N PRO A 100 30.68 1.71 4.30
CA PRO A 100 31.39 2.63 3.42
C PRO A 100 32.50 1.96 2.59
N LEU A 101 32.50 0.63 2.48
CA LEU A 101 33.49 -0.12 1.71
C LEU A 101 33.36 0.18 0.21
N THR A 102 34.49 0.09 -0.49
CA THR A 102 34.52 0.37 -1.92
C THR A 102 34.25 -0.86 -2.77
N CYS A 103 33.35 -0.74 -3.75
CA CYS A 103 33.11 -1.72 -4.81
C CYS A 103 33.79 -1.27 -6.10
N ARG A 104 34.22 -2.20 -6.95
CA ARG A 104 34.76 -1.81 -8.26
C ARG A 104 33.62 -1.53 -9.25
N VAL A 105 33.80 -0.52 -10.10
CA VAL A 105 32.76 -0.11 -11.06
C VAL A 105 32.50 -1.21 -12.09
N ASP A 106 33.54 -1.87 -12.57
CA ASP A 106 33.43 -2.99 -13.52
C ASP A 106 32.58 -4.13 -12.95
N GLU A 107 32.82 -4.55 -11.71
CA GLU A 107 32.03 -5.60 -11.04
C GLU A 107 30.55 -5.21 -10.87
N LEU A 108 30.25 -3.93 -10.62
CA LEU A 108 28.87 -3.46 -10.45
C LEU A 108 28.07 -3.47 -11.76
N TYR A 109 28.73 -3.22 -12.89
CA TYR A 109 28.07 -3.06 -14.18
C TYR A 109 28.22 -4.25 -15.13
N GLU A 110 29.15 -5.19 -14.85
CA GLU A 110 29.40 -6.39 -15.65
C GLU A 110 28.12 -7.19 -15.95
N PRO A 111 27.22 -7.48 -14.99
CA PRO A 111 26.00 -8.26 -15.27
C PRO A 111 25.02 -7.60 -16.25
N TYR A 112 25.16 -6.28 -16.49
CA TYR A 112 24.21 -5.51 -17.29
C TYR A 112 24.72 -5.13 -18.68
N HIS A 113 26.00 -5.40 -18.98
CA HIS A 113 26.64 -5.14 -20.28
C HIS A 113 26.33 -3.74 -20.86
N VAL A 114 26.48 -2.69 -20.03
CA VAL A 114 26.21 -1.29 -20.41
C VAL A 114 27.46 -0.56 -20.91
N SER A 115 27.26 0.49 -21.72
CA SER A 115 28.35 1.36 -22.18
C SER A 115 28.90 2.25 -21.06
N TYR A 116 30.13 2.73 -21.21
CA TYR A 116 30.74 3.66 -20.25
C TYR A 116 29.90 4.93 -20.04
N ASP A 117 29.32 5.48 -21.10
CA ASP A 117 28.48 6.69 -21.03
C ASP A 117 27.21 6.46 -20.21
N LEU A 118 26.56 5.30 -20.38
CA LEU A 118 25.40 4.91 -19.59
C LEU A 118 25.78 4.68 -18.12
N MET A 119 26.97 4.14 -17.83
CA MET A 119 27.46 4.08 -16.45
C MET A 119 27.63 5.47 -15.85
N GLN A 120 28.19 6.44 -16.59
CA GLN A 120 28.32 7.81 -16.07
C GLN A 120 26.96 8.44 -15.79
N TYR A 121 25.98 8.24 -16.68
CA TYR A 121 24.62 8.70 -16.50
C TYR A 121 23.95 8.09 -15.26
N ASP A 122 24.05 6.77 -15.10
CA ASP A 122 23.53 6.06 -13.93
C ASP A 122 24.15 6.61 -12.65
N LEU A 123 25.47 6.82 -12.60
CA LEU A 123 26.15 7.41 -11.44
C LEU A 123 25.70 8.83 -11.11
N GLN A 124 25.41 9.66 -12.12
CA GLN A 124 24.83 11.00 -11.90
C GLN A 124 23.45 10.89 -11.26
N HIS A 125 22.61 9.97 -11.74
CA HIS A 125 21.29 9.73 -11.18
C HIS A 125 21.35 9.20 -9.74
N LEU A 126 22.22 8.23 -9.48
CA LEU A 126 22.47 7.73 -8.13
C LEU A 126 22.97 8.82 -7.19
N THR A 127 23.84 9.72 -7.67
CA THR A 127 24.32 10.86 -6.88
C THR A 127 23.17 11.79 -6.47
N LYS A 128 22.21 12.06 -7.38
CA LYS A 128 21.02 12.87 -7.07
C LYS A 128 20.18 12.24 -5.96
N ILE A 129 19.88 10.94 -6.08
CA ILE A 129 19.14 10.18 -5.06
C ILE A 129 19.88 10.20 -3.72
N LEU A 130 21.19 9.92 -3.71
CA LEU A 130 21.96 9.91 -2.47
C LEU A 130 21.95 11.28 -1.78
N THR A 131 22.02 12.36 -2.56
CA THR A 131 22.03 13.72 -2.02
C THR A 131 20.73 14.08 -1.29
N THR A 132 19.57 13.59 -1.74
CA THR A 132 18.29 13.84 -1.04
C THR A 132 18.24 13.21 0.35
N TYR A 133 19.09 12.21 0.62
CA TYR A 133 19.24 11.54 1.91
C TYR A 133 20.51 12.00 2.66
N HIS A 134 21.15 13.09 2.22
CA HIS A 134 22.42 13.58 2.76
C HIS A 134 23.57 12.55 2.69
N LEU A 135 23.50 11.60 1.76
CA LEU A 135 24.54 10.63 1.47
C LEU A 135 25.41 11.11 0.30
N LYS A 136 26.68 10.70 0.30
CA LYS A 136 27.66 11.07 -0.73
C LYS A 136 28.16 9.83 -1.46
N LEU A 137 28.11 9.87 -2.79
CA LEU A 137 28.81 8.90 -3.63
C LEU A 137 30.28 9.31 -3.76
N LEU A 138 31.19 8.51 -3.23
CA LEU A 138 32.63 8.74 -3.32
C LEU A 138 33.19 7.87 -4.44
N ARG A 139 33.97 8.48 -5.34
CA ARG A 139 34.67 7.78 -6.42
C ARG A 139 36.18 7.96 -6.28
N ARG A 140 36.93 6.86 -6.33
CA ARG A 140 38.40 6.84 -6.37
C ARG A 140 38.85 5.92 -7.50
N GLY A 141 39.14 6.49 -8.67
CA GLY A 141 39.46 5.73 -9.87
C GLY A 141 38.30 4.80 -10.28
N ASN A 142 38.58 3.51 -10.34
CA ASN A 142 37.60 2.46 -10.69
C ASN A 142 36.81 1.93 -9.48
N ARG A 143 36.77 2.67 -8.36
CA ARG A 143 36.10 2.25 -7.12
C ARG A 143 35.07 3.27 -6.66
N LEU A 144 33.94 2.77 -6.19
CA LEU A 144 32.81 3.55 -5.66
C LEU A 144 32.51 3.12 -4.22
N SER A 145 32.17 4.08 -3.36
CA SER A 145 31.56 3.81 -2.07
C SER A 145 30.52 4.88 -1.74
N ILE A 146 29.63 4.57 -0.80
CA ILE A 146 28.72 5.54 -0.22
C ILE A 146 29.30 5.97 1.13
N ALA A 147 29.17 7.25 1.46
CA ALA A 147 29.52 7.79 2.77
C ALA A 147 28.37 8.63 3.32
N GLY A 148 28.11 8.49 4.61
CA GLY A 148 27.05 9.21 5.32
C GLY A 148 26.69 8.48 6.60
N ASP A 149 25.67 8.99 7.28
CA ASP A 149 25.18 8.42 8.52
C ASP A 149 24.51 7.05 8.31
N GLU A 150 24.68 6.14 9.26
CA GLU A 150 24.13 4.78 9.16
C GLU A 150 22.60 4.79 9.07
N GLN A 151 21.92 5.70 9.77
CA GLN A 151 20.46 5.79 9.70
C GLN A 151 20.03 6.24 8.31
N ALA A 152 20.70 7.23 7.73
CA ALA A 152 20.41 7.68 6.37
C ALA A 152 20.63 6.56 5.34
N ILE A 153 21.68 5.75 5.50
CA ILE A 153 21.93 4.56 4.68
C ILE A 153 20.77 3.58 4.78
N ARG A 154 20.35 3.21 6.00
CA ARG A 154 19.27 2.25 6.23
C ARG A 154 17.91 2.75 5.76
N ARG A 155 17.61 4.04 5.95
CA ARG A 155 16.41 4.69 5.42
C ARG A 155 16.36 4.56 3.90
N LEU A 156 17.47 4.82 3.20
CA LEU A 156 17.51 4.66 1.75
C LEU A 156 17.45 3.18 1.32
N ILE A 157 18.06 2.26 2.06
CA ILE A 157 17.89 0.80 1.81
C ILE A 157 16.40 0.45 1.87
N ASN A 158 15.72 0.81 2.95
CA ASN A 158 14.29 0.52 3.10
C ASN A 158 13.47 1.15 1.98
N LYS A 159 13.76 2.39 1.59
CA LYS A 159 13.08 3.04 0.47
C LYS A 159 13.26 2.27 -0.84
N VAL A 160 14.47 1.80 -1.15
CA VAL A 160 14.75 1.03 -2.36
C VAL A 160 14.04 -0.33 -2.31
N LEU A 161 13.96 -0.97 -1.14
CA LEU A 161 13.23 -2.22 -0.95
C LEU A 161 11.70 -2.06 -1.09
N MET A 162 11.16 -0.90 -0.71
CA MET A 162 9.75 -0.56 -0.99
C MET A 162 9.53 -0.41 -2.50
N GLN A 163 10.40 0.36 -3.18
CA GLN A 163 10.28 0.65 -4.61
C GLN A 163 10.47 -0.58 -5.50
N SER A 164 11.24 -1.58 -5.06
CA SER A 164 11.41 -2.84 -5.76
C SER A 164 10.30 -3.87 -5.47
N ASN A 165 9.27 -3.48 -4.71
CA ASN A 165 8.20 -4.36 -4.21
C ASN A 165 8.72 -5.54 -3.36
N ALA A 166 9.95 -5.49 -2.86
CA ALA A 166 10.50 -6.57 -2.03
C ALA A 166 9.74 -6.71 -0.71
N MET A 167 9.27 -5.60 -0.13
CA MET A 167 8.43 -5.59 1.06
C MET A 167 6.92 -5.73 0.77
N ASN A 168 6.54 -5.71 -0.51
CA ASN A 168 5.15 -5.83 -0.94
C ASN A 168 4.81 -7.29 -1.28
N VAL A 169 4.89 -8.15 -0.26
CA VAL A 169 4.75 -9.62 -0.39
C VAL A 169 3.88 -10.18 0.73
N GLU A 170 3.25 -11.34 0.51
CA GLU A 170 2.33 -11.95 1.48
C GLU A 170 3.06 -12.62 2.65
N THR A 171 4.19 -13.28 2.35
CA THR A 171 4.88 -14.09 3.35
C THR A 171 6.35 -13.71 3.50
N ILE A 172 6.91 -14.04 4.68
CA ILE A 172 8.35 -13.91 4.96
C ILE A 172 9.18 -14.73 3.95
N ARG A 173 8.65 -15.87 3.51
CA ARG A 173 9.29 -16.71 2.51
C ARG A 173 9.39 -16.00 1.15
N ASP A 174 8.32 -15.32 0.75
CA ASP A 174 8.32 -14.53 -0.48
C ASP A 174 9.32 -13.39 -0.40
N PHE A 175 9.38 -12.70 0.75
CA PHE A 175 10.41 -11.68 1.00
C PHE A 175 11.81 -12.28 0.87
N ALA A 176 12.10 -13.38 1.56
CA ALA A 176 13.38 -14.06 1.53
C ALA A 176 13.79 -14.48 0.10
N SER A 177 12.83 -14.94 -0.71
CA SER A 177 13.07 -15.34 -2.10
C SER A 177 13.56 -14.19 -3.01
N ARG A 178 13.31 -12.92 -2.63
CA ARG A 178 13.82 -11.75 -3.35
C ARG A 178 15.32 -11.50 -3.11
N PHE A 179 15.92 -12.19 -2.16
CA PHE A 179 17.34 -12.05 -1.81
C PHE A 179 18.05 -13.40 -1.93
N PRO A 180 18.59 -13.73 -3.12
CA PRO A 180 19.28 -15.01 -3.35
C PRO A 180 20.49 -15.25 -2.44
N ASP A 181 21.05 -14.17 -1.85
CA ASP A 181 22.16 -14.22 -0.91
C ASP A 181 21.74 -14.43 0.54
N MET A 182 20.43 -14.47 0.84
CA MET A 182 19.91 -14.86 2.15
C MET A 182 19.98 -16.39 2.30
N GLY A 183 20.89 -16.87 3.15
CA GLY A 183 21.00 -18.29 3.43
C GLY A 183 19.78 -18.83 4.19
N ASN A 184 19.49 -20.14 4.04
CA ASN A 184 18.39 -20.78 4.78
C ASN A 184 18.51 -20.61 6.31
N TYR A 185 19.73 -20.67 6.84
CA TYR A 185 19.98 -20.45 8.27
C TYR A 185 19.66 -19.03 8.71
N ASP A 186 19.91 -18.03 7.86
CA ASP A 186 19.59 -16.64 8.16
C ASP A 186 18.08 -16.45 8.23
N GLN A 187 17.35 -17.00 7.26
CA GLN A 187 15.89 -16.96 7.25
C GLN A 187 15.32 -17.61 8.52
N GLN A 188 15.78 -18.83 8.86
CA GLN A 188 15.34 -19.53 10.07
C GLN A 188 15.66 -18.75 11.34
N PHE A 189 16.86 -18.17 11.42
CA PHE A 189 17.27 -17.36 12.57
C PHE A 189 16.37 -16.13 12.75
N LEU A 190 16.11 -15.38 11.66
CA LEU A 190 15.25 -14.19 11.69
C LEU A 190 13.80 -14.56 12.01
N THR A 191 13.29 -15.66 11.46
CA THR A 191 11.96 -16.20 11.82
C THR A 191 11.90 -16.56 13.31
N ALA A 192 12.94 -17.17 13.87
CA ALA A 192 13.01 -17.49 15.30
C ALA A 192 13.02 -16.23 16.18
N GLN A 193 13.63 -15.11 15.74
CA GLN A 193 13.54 -13.84 16.46
C GLN A 193 12.13 -13.27 16.44
N LEU A 194 11.42 -13.36 15.32
CA LEU A 194 10.02 -12.96 15.23
C LEU A 194 9.14 -13.80 16.16
N GLU A 195 9.34 -15.12 16.18
CA GLU A 195 8.64 -16.03 17.09
C GLU A 195 8.94 -15.71 18.56
N LEU A 196 10.20 -15.37 18.89
CA LEU A 196 10.58 -14.94 20.24
C LEU A 196 9.81 -13.69 20.67
N ILE A 197 9.69 -12.70 19.78
CA ILE A 197 8.90 -11.47 20.02
C ILE A 197 7.44 -11.84 20.27
N GLN A 198 6.83 -12.62 19.38
CA GLN A 198 5.43 -13.06 19.48
C GLN A 198 5.15 -13.84 20.78
N ARG A 199 6.02 -14.80 21.13
CA ARG A 199 5.90 -15.57 22.38
C ARG A 199 6.06 -14.69 23.62
N SER A 200 6.97 -13.73 23.59
CA SER A 200 7.23 -12.83 24.73
C SER A 200 6.05 -11.90 25.01
N PHE A 201 5.36 -11.45 23.96
CA PHE A 201 4.16 -10.62 24.06
C PHE A 201 2.85 -11.42 24.09
N GLN A 202 2.91 -12.74 23.95
CA GLN A 202 1.73 -13.62 23.90
C GLN A 202 0.70 -13.21 22.83
N THR A 203 1.18 -12.83 21.65
CA THR A 203 0.34 -12.31 20.56
C THR A 203 0.94 -12.62 19.20
N SER A 204 0.15 -12.45 18.14
CA SER A 204 0.63 -12.52 16.76
C SER A 204 0.93 -11.12 16.19
N ILE A 205 1.91 -11.09 15.29
CA ILE A 205 2.22 -9.91 14.49
C ILE A 205 1.63 -10.15 13.09
N PRO A 206 0.52 -9.49 12.73
CA PRO A 206 -0.10 -9.66 11.43
C PRO A 206 0.71 -8.99 10.32
N TYR A 207 0.42 -9.35 9.08
CA TYR A 207 0.80 -8.57 7.91
C TYR A 207 0.21 -7.16 7.99
N PRO A 208 0.93 -6.10 7.57
CA PRO A 208 2.29 -6.06 7.00
C PRO A 208 3.44 -5.97 8.03
N TYR A 209 3.12 -5.91 9.32
CA TYR A 209 4.10 -5.62 10.38
C TYR A 209 5.13 -6.73 10.56
N ASN A 210 4.76 -7.99 10.31
CA ASN A 210 5.69 -9.12 10.34
C ASN A 210 6.79 -9.00 9.26
N ILE A 211 6.43 -8.59 8.04
CA ILE A 211 7.38 -8.32 6.95
C ILE A 211 8.25 -7.13 7.31
N ASN A 212 7.67 -6.08 7.90
CA ASN A 212 8.38 -4.87 8.26
C ASN A 212 9.47 -5.07 9.30
N ILE A 213 9.17 -5.78 10.40
CA ILE A 213 10.19 -6.09 11.42
C ILE A 213 11.18 -7.14 10.93
N PHE A 214 10.75 -8.12 10.12
CA PHE A 214 11.65 -9.07 9.49
C PHE A 214 12.65 -8.37 8.56
N SER A 215 12.19 -7.44 7.72
CA SER A 215 13.05 -6.69 6.80
C SER A 215 14.00 -5.78 7.57
N HIS A 216 13.57 -5.16 8.67
CA HIS A 216 14.44 -4.38 9.56
C HIS A 216 15.58 -5.23 10.13
N LEU A 217 15.27 -6.38 10.72
CA LEU A 217 16.28 -7.28 11.27
C LEU A 217 17.22 -7.82 10.18
N TYR A 218 16.68 -8.14 9.00
CA TYR A 218 17.49 -8.54 7.85
C TYR A 218 18.46 -7.44 7.42
N VAL A 219 17.99 -6.20 7.26
CA VAL A 219 18.82 -5.07 6.86
C VAL A 219 19.92 -4.84 7.88
N LEU A 220 19.59 -4.83 9.17
CA LEU A 220 20.55 -4.70 10.27
C LEU A 220 21.61 -5.82 10.20
N MET A 221 21.18 -7.07 10.17
CA MET A 221 22.07 -8.23 10.11
C MET A 221 23.02 -8.16 8.90
N LYS A 222 22.49 -7.80 7.72
CA LYS A 222 23.27 -7.67 6.49
C LYS A 222 24.26 -6.50 6.58
N ARG A 223 23.86 -5.35 7.13
CA ARG A 223 24.75 -4.20 7.35
C ARG A 223 25.93 -4.53 8.25
N TYR A 224 25.71 -5.29 9.33
CA TYR A 224 26.79 -5.74 10.21
C TYR A 224 27.75 -6.73 9.55
N ARG A 225 27.27 -7.59 8.64
CA ARG A 225 28.12 -8.58 7.95
C ARG A 225 28.89 -8.00 6.75
N THR A 226 28.26 -7.15 5.96
CA THR A 226 28.81 -6.72 4.65
C THR A 226 29.27 -5.27 4.63
N GLY A 227 28.81 -4.45 5.57
CA GLY A 227 29.17 -3.04 5.68
C GLY A 227 30.15 -2.78 6.82
N LYS A 228 30.29 -1.49 7.16
CA LYS A 228 30.78 -1.10 8.49
C LYS A 228 29.74 -0.21 9.13
N VAL A 229 29.16 -0.69 10.22
CA VAL A 229 28.27 0.11 11.06
C VAL A 229 29.16 1.03 11.89
N GLN A 230 29.05 2.34 11.65
CA GLN A 230 29.70 3.33 12.49
C GLN A 230 28.79 3.63 13.67
N ALA A 231 29.39 3.85 14.85
CA ALA A 231 28.63 4.32 16.01
C ALA A 231 27.94 5.64 15.65
N SER A 232 26.62 5.60 15.58
CA SER A 232 25.78 6.78 15.36
C SER A 232 25.87 7.69 16.59
N GLN A 233 25.66 9.00 16.39
CA GLN A 233 25.20 9.83 17.51
C GLN A 233 23.93 9.20 18.07
N SER A 234 23.85 9.04 19.38
CA SER A 234 22.85 8.22 20.04
C SER A 234 21.42 8.61 19.62
N ILE A 235 20.65 7.64 19.13
CA ILE A 235 19.20 7.78 19.02
C ILE A 235 18.67 7.80 20.45
N GLN A 236 18.42 9.00 20.96
CA GLN A 236 17.66 9.13 22.19
C GLN A 236 16.21 8.83 21.86
N LEU A 237 15.68 7.78 22.48
CA LEU A 237 14.25 7.49 22.46
C LEU A 237 13.48 8.75 22.86
N SER A 238 12.38 9.02 22.18
CA SER A 238 11.56 10.19 22.50
C SER A 238 11.07 10.12 23.96
N PRO A 239 10.77 11.25 24.62
CA PRO A 239 10.18 11.23 25.96
C PRO A 239 8.91 10.38 26.05
N GLN A 240 8.16 10.30 24.95
CA GLN A 240 6.97 9.47 24.83
C GLN A 240 7.32 7.97 24.79
N ASP A 241 8.32 7.56 24.01
CA ASP A 241 8.77 6.16 23.97
C ASP A 241 9.36 5.73 25.31
N GLN A 242 10.11 6.61 25.97
CA GLN A 242 10.63 6.36 27.33
C GLN A 242 9.48 6.14 28.32
N ALA A 243 8.44 6.96 28.29
CA ALA A 243 7.26 6.77 29.14
C ALA A 243 6.55 5.43 28.86
N LEU A 244 6.42 5.04 27.58
CA LEU A 244 5.84 3.75 27.19
C LEU A 244 6.68 2.57 27.66
N ILE A 245 8.02 2.66 27.58
CA ILE A 245 8.93 1.65 28.11
C ILE A 245 8.84 1.55 29.63
N HIS A 246 8.70 2.68 30.33
CA HIS A 246 8.49 2.69 31.77
C HIS A 246 7.17 2.01 32.16
N ALA A 247 6.10 2.26 31.41
CA ALA A 247 4.83 1.57 31.60
C ALA A 247 4.92 0.08 31.26
N GLN A 248 5.75 -0.30 30.28
CA GLN A 248 5.91 -1.68 29.81
C GLN A 248 7.37 -2.09 29.65
N PRO A 249 8.04 -2.44 30.76
CA PRO A 249 9.46 -2.82 30.75
C PRO A 249 9.78 -4.04 29.90
N ILE A 250 8.77 -4.88 29.60
CA ILE A 250 8.91 -6.05 28.74
C ILE A 250 9.38 -5.69 27.33
N ILE A 251 9.01 -4.52 26.79
CA ILE A 251 9.39 -4.09 25.44
C ILE A 251 10.91 -3.97 25.33
N LEU A 252 11.52 -3.25 26.26
CA LEU A 252 12.97 -3.08 26.30
C LEU A 252 13.69 -4.41 26.55
N LYS A 253 13.11 -5.29 27.39
CA LYS A 253 13.67 -6.62 27.65
C LYS A 253 13.67 -7.48 26.39
N VAL A 254 12.57 -7.52 25.65
CA VAL A 254 12.46 -8.28 24.39
C VAL A 254 13.43 -7.73 23.36
N ALA A 255 13.49 -6.41 23.19
CA ALA A 255 14.42 -5.78 22.26
C ALA A 255 15.89 -6.11 22.58
N LYS A 256 16.28 -6.07 23.86
CA LYS A 256 17.61 -6.48 24.32
C LYS A 256 17.92 -7.94 24.00
N ASN A 257 16.98 -8.85 24.29
CA ASN A 257 17.19 -10.28 24.02
C ASN A 257 17.35 -10.56 22.52
N VAL A 258 16.51 -9.95 21.68
CA VAL A 258 16.61 -10.10 20.22
C VAL A 258 17.92 -9.53 19.71
N MET A 259 18.31 -8.34 20.15
CA MET A 259 19.58 -7.72 19.73
C MET A 259 20.81 -8.48 20.23
N GLN A 260 20.74 -9.09 21.43
CA GLN A 260 21.79 -9.98 21.90
C GLN A 260 21.92 -11.21 20.99
N ASN A 261 20.82 -11.90 20.68
CA ASN A 261 20.82 -13.04 19.77
C ASN A 261 21.37 -12.66 18.39
N VAL A 262 20.98 -11.49 17.87
CA VAL A 262 21.48 -10.98 16.60
C VAL A 262 22.98 -10.75 16.66
N GLY A 263 23.51 -10.12 17.71
CA GLY A 263 24.94 -9.89 17.92
C GLY A 263 25.75 -11.18 17.97
N GLU A 264 25.26 -12.17 18.71
CA GLU A 264 25.84 -13.51 18.77
C GLU A 264 25.80 -14.17 17.38
N TYR A 265 24.69 -14.07 16.66
CA TYR A 265 24.55 -14.70 15.35
C TYR A 265 25.45 -14.08 14.26
N VAL A 266 25.61 -12.76 14.27
CA VAL A 266 26.51 -12.07 13.34
C VAL A 266 27.95 -12.02 13.83
N GLN A 267 28.23 -12.47 15.06
CA GLN A 267 29.55 -12.42 15.71
C GLN A 267 30.13 -10.99 15.79
N HIS A 268 29.27 -10.01 16.10
CA HIS A 268 29.67 -8.61 16.29
C HIS A 268 29.02 -8.04 17.55
N SER A 269 29.70 -7.07 18.17
CA SER A 269 29.08 -6.24 19.21
C SER A 269 28.02 -5.34 18.57
N ILE A 270 26.79 -5.42 19.09
CA ILE A 270 25.68 -4.60 18.64
C ILE A 270 25.67 -3.30 19.42
N GLU A 271 25.51 -2.18 18.70
CA GLU A 271 25.48 -0.86 19.32
C GLU A 271 24.20 -0.69 20.13
N PRO A 272 24.21 0.00 21.29
CA PRO A 272 23.00 0.22 22.08
C PRO A 272 21.88 0.93 21.31
N THR A 273 22.21 1.73 20.28
CA THR A 273 21.25 2.39 19.41
C THR A 273 20.39 1.41 18.61
N GLU A 274 20.86 0.19 18.37
CA GLU A 274 20.10 -0.85 17.67
C GLU A 274 18.97 -1.41 18.53
N ILE A 275 19.18 -1.47 19.85
CA ILE A 275 18.13 -1.81 20.80
C ILE A 275 17.03 -0.76 20.74
N ASN A 276 17.39 0.53 20.72
CA ASN A 276 16.42 1.62 20.61
C ASN A 276 15.66 1.57 19.28
N SER A 277 16.34 1.28 18.16
CA SER A 277 15.67 1.13 16.87
C SER A 277 14.67 -0.03 16.88
N LEU A 278 15.04 -1.19 17.44
CA LEU A 278 14.08 -2.29 17.58
C LEU A 278 12.91 -1.90 18.50
N VAL A 279 13.15 -1.16 19.59
CA VAL A 279 12.08 -0.65 20.46
C VAL A 279 11.12 0.24 19.69
N GLU A 280 11.60 1.16 18.84
CA GLU A 280 10.76 2.00 17.98
C GLU A 280 9.88 1.15 17.07
N TYR A 281 10.40 0.07 16.48
CA TYR A 281 9.60 -0.88 15.70
C TYR A 281 8.55 -1.58 16.58
N LEU A 282 8.95 -2.12 17.74
CA LEU A 282 8.04 -2.79 18.68
C LEU A 282 6.87 -1.88 19.11
N LEU A 283 7.17 -0.62 19.40
CA LEU A 283 6.15 0.38 19.74
C LEU A 283 5.30 0.76 18.53
N SER A 284 5.82 0.71 17.31
CA SER A 284 5.12 1.20 16.12
C SER A 284 4.30 0.13 15.36
N MET A 285 4.30 -1.12 15.85
CA MET A 285 3.53 -2.23 15.29
C MET A 285 2.09 -2.29 15.82
N ARG A 286 1.21 -2.93 15.06
CA ARG A 286 -0.09 -3.41 15.57
C ARG A 286 0.00 -4.89 15.82
N TYR A 287 -0.40 -5.29 17.01
CA TYR A 287 -0.52 -6.69 17.43
C TYR A 287 -1.97 -7.14 17.30
N SER A 288 -2.22 -8.44 17.19
CA SER A 288 -3.60 -8.96 17.06
C SER A 288 -4.48 -8.68 18.28
N HIS A 289 -3.88 -8.48 19.45
CA HIS A 289 -4.53 -8.00 20.67
C HIS A 289 -3.72 -6.83 21.23
N GLU A 290 -4.39 -5.84 21.83
CA GLU A 290 -3.75 -4.65 22.41
C GLU A 290 -2.95 -5.03 23.66
N VAL A 291 -1.72 -5.50 23.45
CA VAL A 291 -0.76 -5.81 24.52
C VAL A 291 -0.03 -4.54 24.98
N ILE A 292 0.12 -3.56 24.08
CA ILE A 292 1.06 -2.44 24.26
C ILE A 292 0.40 -1.09 24.54
N TYR A 293 -0.91 -0.97 24.37
CA TYR A 293 -1.58 0.32 24.49
C TYR A 293 -2.65 0.29 25.55
N ASP A 294 -2.33 0.88 26.71
CA ASP A 294 -3.33 1.25 27.70
C ASP A 294 -4.26 2.33 27.11
N SER A 295 -5.50 2.35 27.59
CA SER A 295 -6.71 2.96 27.01
C SER A 295 -6.69 4.48 26.78
N HIS A 296 -5.54 5.15 26.91
CA HIS A 296 -5.41 6.59 26.75
C HIS A 296 -4.72 6.95 25.44
N SER A 297 -5.52 7.41 24.47
CA SER A 297 -5.06 8.07 23.26
C SER A 297 -4.39 9.41 23.57
N THR A 298 -3.37 9.79 22.80
CA THR A 298 -2.73 11.10 22.98
C THR A 298 -3.66 12.21 22.47
N PRO A 299 -3.63 13.43 23.04
CA PRO A 299 -4.42 14.55 22.54
C PRO A 299 -4.18 14.84 21.05
N LEU A 300 -2.97 14.62 20.55
CA LEU A 300 -2.66 14.78 19.14
C LEU A 300 -3.34 13.71 18.28
N CYS A 301 -3.34 12.44 18.71
CA CYS A 301 -4.04 11.36 18.02
C CYS A 301 -5.55 11.64 17.94
N ASN A 302 -6.18 12.07 19.04
CA ASN A 302 -7.60 12.43 19.04
C ASN A 302 -7.90 13.57 18.05
N ARG A 303 -7.09 14.64 18.05
CA ARG A 303 -7.28 15.73 17.07
C ARG A 303 -7.12 15.26 15.62
N LEU A 304 -6.21 14.32 15.36
CA LEU A 304 -6.04 13.75 14.03
C LEU A 304 -7.27 12.94 13.61
N VAL A 305 -7.78 12.08 14.49
CA VAL A 305 -9.02 11.32 14.28
C VAL A 305 -10.18 12.27 14.00
N GLU A 306 -10.38 13.28 14.83
CA GLU A 306 -11.45 14.26 14.65
C GLU A 306 -11.28 15.08 13.35
N THR A 307 -10.05 15.33 12.89
CA THR A 307 -9.83 15.96 11.58
C THR A 307 -10.35 15.10 10.44
N PHE A 308 -10.14 13.78 10.51
CA PHE A 308 -10.68 12.86 9.52
C PHE A 308 -12.21 12.75 9.62
N LEU A 309 -12.76 12.53 10.82
CA LEU A 309 -14.22 12.37 11.01
C LEU A 309 -14.99 13.62 10.55
N ASN A 310 -14.56 14.81 10.99
CA ASN A 310 -15.18 16.07 10.56
C ASN A 310 -14.98 16.33 9.06
N GLY A 311 -13.86 15.88 8.48
CA GLY A 311 -13.59 15.99 7.05
C GLY A 311 -14.53 15.16 6.17
N PHE A 312 -15.26 14.21 6.75
CA PHE A 312 -16.32 13.43 6.12
C PHE A 312 -17.74 13.90 6.48
N ASP A 313 -17.87 14.95 7.30
CA ASP A 313 -19.16 15.48 7.78
C ASP A 313 -20.04 14.41 8.47
N LEU A 314 -19.40 13.48 9.19
CA LEU A 314 -20.10 12.38 9.86
C LEU A 314 -20.76 12.84 11.16
N ASP A 315 -22.01 12.42 11.37
CA ASP A 315 -22.73 12.68 12.62
C ASP A 315 -22.11 11.88 13.79
N GLU A 316 -21.79 12.57 14.90
CA GLU A 316 -21.27 11.96 16.13
C GLU A 316 -22.23 10.94 16.77
N HIS A 317 -23.51 10.99 16.41
CA HIS A 317 -24.54 10.06 16.86
C HIS A 317 -24.86 8.96 15.84
N ALA A 318 -24.21 8.95 14.67
CA ALA A 318 -24.43 7.92 13.67
C ALA A 318 -24.06 6.52 14.18
N THR A 319 -24.82 5.51 13.75
CA THR A 319 -24.49 4.11 14.05
C THR A 319 -23.10 3.77 13.53
N GLY A 320 -22.30 3.05 14.33
CA GLY A 320 -20.94 2.65 13.96
C GLY A 320 -19.85 3.72 14.11
N ILE A 321 -20.20 5.00 14.36
CA ILE A 321 -19.20 6.09 14.43
C ILE A 321 -18.19 5.90 15.56
N GLN A 322 -18.64 5.41 16.72
CA GLN A 322 -17.75 5.15 17.85
C GLN A 322 -16.80 3.97 17.54
N THR A 323 -17.28 2.97 16.79
CA THR A 323 -16.45 1.87 16.31
C THR A 323 -15.39 2.39 15.34
N LEU A 324 -15.77 3.20 14.34
CA LEU A 324 -14.83 3.85 13.43
C LEU A 324 -13.79 4.70 14.18
N ARG A 325 -14.22 5.51 15.16
CA ARG A 325 -13.32 6.32 15.99
C ARG A 325 -12.29 5.46 16.71
N ASN A 326 -12.73 4.37 17.37
CA ASN A 326 -11.84 3.46 18.08
C ASN A 326 -10.87 2.75 17.13
N ASP A 327 -11.39 2.29 15.98
CA ASP A 327 -10.62 1.63 14.93
C ASP A 327 -9.52 2.58 14.39
N LEU A 328 -9.87 3.84 14.10
CA LEU A 328 -8.93 4.88 13.68
C LEU A 328 -7.89 5.19 14.77
N ILE A 329 -8.29 5.33 16.04
CA ILE A 329 -7.33 5.53 17.14
C ILE A 329 -6.32 4.38 17.20
N SER A 330 -6.79 3.13 17.07
CA SER A 330 -5.95 1.93 17.10
C SER A 330 -4.94 1.86 15.95
N HIS A 331 -5.22 2.54 14.84
CA HIS A 331 -4.35 2.59 13.66
C HIS A 331 -3.43 3.81 13.67
N LEU A 332 -4.00 5.00 13.88
CA LEU A 332 -3.31 6.28 13.82
C LEU A 332 -2.27 6.43 14.92
N ARG A 333 -2.51 5.89 16.13
CA ARG A 333 -1.52 5.94 17.23
C ARG A 333 -0.18 5.28 16.86
N PRO A 334 -0.12 3.99 16.47
CA PRO A 334 1.13 3.37 16.04
C PRO A 334 1.65 3.95 14.71
N MET A 335 0.76 4.41 13.81
CA MET A 335 1.17 5.14 12.59
C MET A 335 1.97 6.40 12.92
N MET A 336 1.52 7.21 13.87
CA MET A 336 2.25 8.42 14.28
C MET A 336 3.64 8.09 14.81
N ASN A 337 3.80 6.99 15.56
CA ASN A 337 5.12 6.52 16.00
C ASN A 337 5.99 6.13 14.79
N ARG A 338 5.42 5.42 13.80
CA ARG A 338 6.12 5.10 12.55
C ARG A 338 6.59 6.37 11.83
N LEU A 339 5.72 7.36 11.67
CA LEU A 339 6.02 8.60 10.96
C LEU A 339 7.07 9.45 11.70
N ASN A 340 7.00 9.53 13.03
CA ASN A 340 8.03 10.18 13.86
C ASN A 340 9.40 9.49 13.70
N ASN A 341 9.41 8.17 13.65
CA ASN A 341 10.63 7.35 13.57
C ASN A 341 11.05 7.02 12.12
N GLN A 342 10.35 7.59 11.12
CA GLN A 342 10.60 7.38 9.69
C GLN A 342 10.57 5.90 9.26
N ILE A 343 9.72 5.11 9.93
CA ILE A 343 9.47 3.71 9.61
C ILE A 343 8.39 3.67 8.51
N GLN A 344 8.71 3.05 7.38
CA GLN A 344 7.78 2.88 6.26
C GLN A 344 7.17 1.49 6.29
N VAL A 345 5.89 1.37 5.96
CA VAL A 345 5.18 0.09 5.90
C VAL A 345 4.49 -0.04 4.55
N ALA A 346 4.73 -1.13 3.84
CA ALA A 346 4.12 -1.39 2.53
C ALA A 346 2.65 -1.79 2.68
N ASN A 347 1.81 -1.23 1.81
CA ASN A 347 0.43 -1.64 1.64
C ASN A 347 0.25 -2.37 0.30
N LYS A 348 0.23 -3.71 0.34
CA LYS A 348 0.05 -4.53 -0.87
C LYS A 348 -1.24 -4.23 -1.62
N LEU A 349 -2.29 -3.88 -0.89
CA LEU A 349 -3.61 -3.63 -1.44
C LEU A 349 -3.74 -2.21 -2.01
N LEU A 350 -2.72 -1.36 -1.91
CA LEU A 350 -2.80 0.03 -2.37
C LEU A 350 -3.30 0.19 -3.82
N PRO A 351 -2.83 -0.61 -4.82
CA PRO A 351 -3.37 -0.53 -6.18
C PRO A 351 -4.86 -0.86 -6.24
N ASP A 352 -5.27 -1.92 -5.54
CA ASP A 352 -6.67 -2.38 -5.51
C ASP A 352 -7.57 -1.36 -4.78
N ILE A 353 -7.09 -0.77 -3.68
CA ILE A 353 -7.79 0.29 -2.94
C ILE A 353 -8.00 1.52 -3.83
N LYS A 354 -6.98 1.93 -4.59
CA LYS A 354 -7.10 3.07 -5.52
C LYS A 354 -8.06 2.78 -6.66
N LEU A 355 -8.13 1.51 -7.11
CA LEU A 355 -9.03 1.09 -8.17
C LEU A 355 -10.49 1.05 -7.70
N GLU A 356 -10.75 0.43 -6.56
CA GLU A 356 -12.10 0.21 -6.02
C GLU A 356 -12.65 1.44 -5.30
N TYR A 357 -11.84 2.04 -4.42
CA TYR A 357 -12.22 3.14 -3.53
C TYR A 357 -11.55 4.46 -3.90
N GLY A 358 -11.31 4.71 -5.19
CA GLY A 358 -10.50 5.85 -5.67
C GLY A 358 -10.97 7.23 -5.18
N GLU A 359 -12.28 7.49 -5.18
CA GLU A 359 -12.84 8.75 -4.66
C GLU A 359 -12.61 8.90 -3.16
N LEU A 360 -12.83 7.81 -2.40
CA LEU A 360 -12.62 7.78 -0.97
C LEU A 360 -11.13 7.98 -0.62
N PHE A 361 -10.25 7.27 -1.32
CA PHE A 361 -8.80 7.42 -1.20
C PHE A 361 -8.35 8.86 -1.42
N ALA A 362 -8.83 9.51 -2.50
CA ALA A 362 -8.51 10.90 -2.79
C ALA A 362 -8.98 11.86 -1.69
N ARG A 363 -10.18 11.62 -1.12
CA ARG A 363 -10.68 12.41 0.01
C ARG A 363 -9.84 12.21 1.27
N VAL A 364 -9.48 10.97 1.62
CA VAL A 364 -8.58 10.69 2.76
C VAL A 364 -7.22 11.34 2.54
N GLN A 365 -6.66 11.28 1.33
CA GLN A 365 -5.38 11.90 0.99
C GLN A 365 -5.42 13.42 1.18
N HIS A 366 -6.49 14.07 0.73
CA HIS A 366 -6.69 15.50 0.94
C HIS A 366 -6.77 15.85 2.43
N LEU A 367 -7.54 15.09 3.21
CA LEU A 367 -7.66 15.31 4.66
C LEU A 367 -6.32 15.08 5.40
N ALA A 368 -5.52 14.11 4.95
CA ALA A 368 -4.18 13.89 5.49
C ALA A 368 -3.25 15.10 5.24
N GLN A 369 -3.28 15.69 4.05
CA GLN A 369 -2.52 16.91 3.73
C GLN A 369 -3.01 18.13 4.51
N GLN A 370 -4.33 18.26 4.66
CA GLN A 370 -4.94 19.29 5.51
C GLN A 370 -4.50 19.13 6.97
N ALA A 371 -4.56 17.92 7.52
CA ALA A 371 -4.15 17.63 8.89
C ALA A 371 -2.67 17.93 9.13
N GLN A 372 -1.80 17.65 8.16
CA GLN A 372 -0.39 18.00 8.22
C GLN A 372 -0.20 19.51 8.43
N THR A 373 -0.96 20.32 7.71
CA THR A 373 -0.86 21.79 7.78
C THR A 373 -1.55 22.35 9.03
N SER A 374 -2.78 21.90 9.33
CA SER A 374 -3.60 22.45 10.42
C SER A 374 -3.10 22.07 11.81
N LEU A 375 -2.51 20.88 11.96
CA LEU A 375 -1.95 20.39 13.22
C LEU A 375 -0.43 20.61 13.32
N SER A 376 0.19 21.27 12.32
CA SER A 376 1.64 21.54 12.25
C SER A 376 2.48 20.27 12.44
N LEU A 377 2.12 19.19 11.73
CA LEU A 377 2.79 17.91 11.86
C LEU A 377 4.17 17.95 11.16
N PRO A 378 5.22 17.39 11.77
CA PRO A 378 6.57 17.41 11.21
C PRO A 378 6.78 16.39 10.09
N TRP A 379 5.76 15.60 9.77
CA TRP A 379 5.78 14.51 8.80
C TRP A 379 4.54 14.55 7.91
N SER A 380 4.63 13.91 6.74
CA SER A 380 3.52 13.67 5.83
C SER A 380 3.05 12.22 5.91
N ILE A 381 1.75 11.99 5.82
CA ILE A 381 1.18 10.64 5.69
C ILE A 381 1.34 10.21 4.22
N ASP A 382 2.05 9.11 3.98
CA ASP A 382 2.28 8.60 2.62
C ASP A 382 1.08 7.82 2.08
N GLU A 383 1.13 7.44 0.79
CA GLU A 383 0.01 6.77 0.13
C GLU A 383 -0.31 5.39 0.73
N ASP A 384 0.69 4.67 1.25
CA ASP A 384 0.48 3.36 1.87
C ASP A 384 -0.37 3.51 3.13
N GLU A 385 -0.05 4.49 3.99
CA GLU A 385 -0.81 4.84 5.20
C GLU A 385 -2.19 5.44 4.87
N VAL A 386 -2.30 6.30 3.86
CA VAL A 386 -3.59 6.77 3.34
C VAL A 386 -4.46 5.59 2.89
N GLY A 387 -3.87 4.60 2.23
CA GLY A 387 -4.56 3.37 1.84
C GLY A 387 -5.11 2.60 3.03
N PHE A 388 -4.35 2.47 4.12
CA PHE A 388 -4.85 1.81 5.33
C PHE A 388 -6.00 2.60 5.98
N ILE A 389 -5.89 3.93 6.08
CA ILE A 389 -6.97 4.78 6.61
C ILE A 389 -8.23 4.67 5.75
N THR A 390 -8.07 4.61 4.42
CA THR A 390 -9.17 4.46 3.45
C THR A 390 -10.00 3.21 3.75
N LEU A 391 -9.37 2.09 4.09
CA LEU A 391 -10.09 0.85 4.40
C LEU A 391 -10.98 0.95 5.64
N TYR A 392 -10.64 1.78 6.63
CA TYR A 392 -11.50 2.00 7.79
C TYR A 392 -12.77 2.76 7.44
N PHE A 393 -12.65 3.78 6.60
CA PHE A 393 -13.80 4.50 6.08
C PHE A 393 -14.61 3.61 5.13
N ALA A 394 -13.97 2.83 4.26
CA ALA A 394 -14.65 1.89 3.39
C ALA A 394 -15.48 0.90 4.22
N LYS A 395 -14.88 0.24 5.21
CA LYS A 395 -15.59 -0.63 6.16
C LYS A 395 -16.78 0.09 6.81
N TYR A 396 -16.57 1.30 7.34
CA TYR A 396 -17.64 2.06 7.97
C TYR A 396 -18.79 2.34 6.99
N PHE A 397 -18.49 2.79 5.77
CA PHE A 397 -19.51 3.06 4.77
C PHE A 397 -20.20 1.79 4.29
N GLU A 398 -19.50 0.67 4.12
CA GLU A 398 -20.10 -0.63 3.78
C GLU A 398 -21.00 -1.18 4.90
N GLU A 399 -20.61 -1.00 6.16
CA GLU A 399 -21.39 -1.43 7.33
C GLU A 399 -22.58 -0.50 7.63
N THR A 400 -22.50 0.77 7.22
CA THR A 400 -23.56 1.78 7.40
C THR A 400 -24.41 1.99 6.16
N GLU A 401 -23.96 1.52 5.00
CA GLU A 401 -24.79 1.42 3.81
C GLU A 401 -25.93 0.45 4.09
N PHE A 402 -27.14 1.02 4.09
CA PHE A 402 -28.43 0.36 4.24
C PHE A 402 -28.75 -0.17 5.64
N HIS A 403 -29.19 0.72 6.53
CA HIS A 403 -30.18 0.40 7.59
C HIS A 403 -31.39 1.33 7.45
N GLN A 404 -31.91 1.51 6.22
CA GLN A 404 -33.19 2.18 6.07
C GLN A 404 -34.30 1.25 6.58
N ARG A 405 -35.12 1.76 7.50
CA ARG A 405 -36.23 1.04 8.09
C ARG A 405 -37.45 1.25 7.21
N ALA A 406 -37.92 0.16 6.59
CA ALA A 406 -39.03 0.19 5.65
C ALA A 406 -40.28 -0.49 6.20
N LEU A 407 -41.41 0.19 6.09
CA LEU A 407 -42.73 -0.38 6.35
C LEU A 407 -43.34 -0.88 5.04
N VAL A 408 -43.80 -2.12 4.99
CA VAL A 408 -44.53 -2.64 3.83
C VAL A 408 -46.03 -2.57 4.09
N MET A 409 -46.78 -1.91 3.21
CA MET A 409 -48.20 -1.68 3.36
C MET A 409 -49.01 -2.17 2.17
N CYS A 410 -50.13 -2.84 2.43
CA CYS A 410 -51.11 -3.19 1.39
C CYS A 410 -52.54 -2.98 1.90
N ALA A 411 -53.51 -2.94 0.97
CA ALA A 411 -54.92 -2.70 1.28
C ALA A 411 -55.50 -3.65 2.35
N SER A 412 -55.15 -4.95 2.32
CA SER A 412 -55.78 -6.01 3.13
C SER A 412 -54.85 -6.73 4.10
N GLY A 413 -53.57 -6.37 4.18
CA GLY A 413 -52.64 -6.84 5.23
C GLY A 413 -52.21 -8.32 5.25
N VAL A 414 -52.90 -9.26 4.57
CA VAL A 414 -52.72 -10.71 4.87
C VAL A 414 -51.95 -11.51 3.80
N GLY A 415 -52.21 -11.32 2.51
CA GLY A 415 -51.67 -12.19 1.43
C GLY A 415 -50.64 -11.52 0.52
N THR A 416 -51.03 -10.47 -0.19
CA THR A 416 -50.18 -9.75 -1.14
C THR A 416 -49.00 -9.02 -0.48
N SER A 417 -49.18 -8.59 0.77
CA SER A 417 -48.18 -7.89 1.57
C SER A 417 -46.98 -8.78 1.91
N LYS A 418 -47.20 -10.07 2.17
CA LYS A 418 -46.13 -11.03 2.43
C LYS A 418 -45.31 -11.33 1.18
N LEU A 419 -45.96 -11.39 0.01
CA LEU A 419 -45.27 -11.57 -1.27
C LEU A 419 -44.42 -10.34 -1.61
N LEU A 420 -44.98 -9.13 -1.48
CA LEU A 420 -44.24 -7.89 -1.68
C LEU A 420 -43.04 -7.80 -0.73
N CYS A 421 -43.26 -8.04 0.56
CA CYS A 421 -42.19 -8.08 1.57
C CYS A 421 -41.10 -9.10 1.18
N ALA A 422 -41.46 -10.33 0.83
CA ALA A 422 -40.50 -11.35 0.42
C ALA A 422 -39.70 -10.94 -0.83
N LYS A 423 -40.33 -10.27 -1.80
CA LYS A 423 -39.64 -9.80 -3.02
C LYS A 423 -38.71 -8.61 -2.75
N VAL A 424 -39.15 -7.67 -1.91
CA VAL A 424 -38.34 -6.52 -1.48
C VAL A 424 -37.12 -7.02 -0.73
N HIS A 425 -37.31 -7.87 0.30
CA HIS A 425 -36.23 -8.43 1.09
C HIS A 425 -35.26 -9.28 0.25
N LYS A 426 -35.76 -10.05 -0.72
CA LYS A 426 -34.91 -10.82 -1.64
C LYS A 426 -34.02 -9.92 -2.52
N ARG A 427 -34.52 -8.77 -2.95
CA ARG A 427 -33.79 -7.86 -3.86
C ARG A 427 -32.91 -6.86 -3.13
N PHE A 428 -33.30 -6.49 -1.92
CA PHE A 428 -32.64 -5.52 -1.05
C PHE A 428 -32.50 -6.13 0.36
N PRO A 429 -31.56 -7.07 0.54
CA PRO A 429 -31.40 -7.81 1.80
C PRO A 429 -31.03 -6.91 2.99
N ASN A 430 -30.38 -5.78 2.71
CA ASN A 430 -29.94 -4.82 3.72
C ASN A 430 -31.06 -3.81 4.10
N LEU A 431 -32.23 -3.86 3.46
CA LEU A 431 -33.38 -3.05 3.86
C LEU A 431 -34.09 -3.69 5.07
N GLU A 432 -34.13 -3.00 6.22
CA GLU A 432 -34.79 -3.51 7.42
C GLU A 432 -36.30 -3.38 7.29
N ILE A 433 -37.00 -4.50 7.11
CA ILE A 433 -38.47 -4.49 7.08
C ILE A 433 -39.01 -4.57 8.51
N VAL A 434 -39.29 -3.41 9.09
CA VAL A 434 -39.80 -3.24 10.47
C VAL A 434 -41.20 -3.83 10.68
N GLY A 435 -41.96 -3.99 9.61
CA GLY A 435 -43.27 -4.62 9.70
C GLY A 435 -44.06 -4.64 8.41
N ILE A 436 -45.16 -5.39 8.46
CA ILE A 436 -46.16 -5.46 7.41
C ILE A 436 -47.48 -5.03 8.03
N THR A 437 -48.13 -4.01 7.44
CA THR A 437 -49.37 -3.45 7.99
C THR A 437 -50.39 -3.12 6.90
N SER A 438 -51.61 -2.76 7.30
CA SER A 438 -52.61 -2.20 6.40
C SER A 438 -52.68 -0.67 6.54
N LYS A 439 -53.20 0.01 5.51
CA LYS A 439 -53.44 1.45 5.57
C LYS A 439 -54.27 1.86 6.78
N ALA A 440 -55.37 1.15 7.03
CA ALA A 440 -56.25 1.40 8.17
C ALA A 440 -55.52 1.24 9.52
N GLN A 441 -54.58 0.29 9.64
CA GLN A 441 -53.81 0.09 10.87
C GLN A 441 -52.73 1.15 11.07
N TYR A 442 -52.07 1.57 9.99
CA TYR A 442 -51.08 2.65 10.02
C TYR A 442 -51.73 3.99 10.39
N GLU A 443 -52.83 4.35 9.75
CA GLU A 443 -53.55 5.61 10.01
C GLU A 443 -54.18 5.64 11.41
N ALA A 444 -54.59 4.49 11.95
CA ALA A 444 -55.18 4.42 13.29
C ALA A 444 -54.13 4.47 14.42
N HIS A 445 -52.89 4.03 14.18
CA HIS A 445 -51.83 3.92 15.20
C HIS A 445 -50.45 4.34 14.64
N PRO A 446 -50.31 5.57 14.13
CA PRO A 446 -49.06 6.04 13.51
C PRO A 446 -47.88 6.04 14.51
N GLU A 447 -48.14 6.21 15.80
CA GLU A 447 -47.15 6.20 16.87
C GLU A 447 -46.40 4.87 17.01
N ARG A 448 -46.97 3.77 16.52
CA ARG A 448 -46.34 2.45 16.54
C ARG A 448 -45.19 2.32 15.54
N TYR A 449 -45.11 3.23 14.58
CA TYR A 449 -44.25 3.14 13.40
C TYR A 449 -43.23 4.29 13.36
N GLN A 450 -42.73 4.72 14.53
CA GLN A 450 -41.72 5.77 14.62
C GLN A 450 -40.32 5.31 14.17
N GLY A 451 -39.58 6.23 13.54
CA GLY A 451 -38.22 5.99 13.07
C GLY A 451 -38.15 5.10 11.82
N ILE A 452 -39.16 5.18 10.96
CA ILE A 452 -39.22 4.54 9.64
C ILE A 452 -38.78 5.58 8.61
N ASP A 453 -37.97 5.16 7.65
CA ASP A 453 -37.44 6.05 6.61
C ASP A 453 -38.27 5.97 5.32
N LEU A 454 -38.91 4.81 5.10
CA LEU A 454 -39.60 4.49 3.86
C LEU A 454 -40.88 3.67 4.09
N ILE A 455 -41.94 4.03 3.37
CA ILE A 455 -43.17 3.26 3.26
C ILE A 455 -43.30 2.72 1.83
N ILE A 456 -43.24 1.40 1.68
CA ILE A 456 -43.46 0.70 0.41
C ILE A 456 -44.92 0.23 0.39
N THR A 457 -45.76 0.86 -0.42
CA THR A 457 -47.20 0.66 -0.37
C THR A 457 -47.81 0.29 -1.71
N THR A 458 -48.84 -0.56 -1.71
CA THR A 458 -49.68 -0.81 -2.90
C THR A 458 -50.92 0.05 -2.97
N VAL A 459 -51.10 0.95 -2.00
CA VAL A 459 -52.24 1.87 -1.90
C VAL A 459 -51.75 3.26 -1.55
N GLU A 460 -52.45 4.28 -2.02
CA GLU A 460 -52.10 5.65 -1.66
C GLU A 460 -52.25 5.86 -0.14
N VAL A 461 -51.19 6.35 0.48
CA VAL A 461 -51.12 6.70 1.90
C VAL A 461 -50.35 8.00 2.03
N GLN A 462 -50.75 8.85 2.98
CA GLN A 462 -49.99 10.03 3.33
C GLN A 462 -49.06 9.70 4.48
N ALA A 463 -47.78 10.05 4.35
CA ALA A 463 -46.82 9.98 5.44
C ALA A 463 -47.33 10.83 6.62
N HIS A 464 -47.17 10.33 7.83
CA HIS A 464 -47.48 11.08 9.04
C HIS A 464 -46.25 11.81 9.60
N ASN A 465 -45.03 11.34 9.28
CA ASN A 465 -43.77 11.99 9.67
C ASN A 465 -42.94 12.37 8.44
N GLN A 466 -41.62 12.17 8.51
CA GLN A 466 -40.66 12.44 7.43
C GLN A 466 -40.46 11.26 6.48
N GLU A 467 -41.29 10.21 6.57
CA GLU A 467 -41.09 8.99 5.79
C GLU A 467 -41.32 9.23 4.30
N CYS A 468 -40.44 8.68 3.46
CA CYS A 468 -40.69 8.66 2.03
C CYS A 468 -41.79 7.64 1.71
N VAL A 469 -42.77 8.00 0.85
CA VAL A 469 -43.80 7.05 0.42
C VAL A 469 -43.56 6.64 -1.02
N MET A 470 -43.37 5.34 -1.23
CA MET A 470 -43.25 4.74 -2.55
C MET A 470 -44.46 3.87 -2.87
N LEU A 471 -45.29 4.34 -3.80
CA LEU A 471 -46.35 3.54 -4.39
C LEU A 471 -45.77 2.54 -5.40
N THR A 472 -46.11 1.26 -5.23
CA THR A 472 -45.60 0.12 -6.00
C THR A 472 -46.70 -0.85 -6.41
N ASN A 473 -46.42 -1.70 -7.40
CA ASN A 473 -47.27 -2.84 -7.71
C ASN A 473 -47.07 -3.96 -6.69
N ALA A 474 -48.14 -4.68 -6.32
CA ALA A 474 -48.06 -5.85 -5.43
C ALA A 474 -47.10 -6.95 -5.92
N LEU A 475 -46.82 -7.01 -7.23
CA LEU A 475 -45.87 -7.96 -7.82
C LEU A 475 -44.41 -7.47 -7.78
N PHE A 476 -44.14 -6.25 -7.33
CA PHE A 476 -42.81 -5.63 -7.26
C PHE A 476 -42.02 -5.77 -8.57
N THR A 477 -42.48 -5.03 -9.59
CA THR A 477 -41.96 -5.12 -10.95
C THR A 477 -40.49 -4.65 -11.03
N VAL A 478 -39.84 -4.91 -12.18
CA VAL A 478 -38.47 -4.42 -12.41
C VAL A 478 -38.39 -2.89 -12.32
N GLN A 479 -39.44 -2.19 -12.76
CA GLN A 479 -39.54 -0.73 -12.64
C GLN A 479 -39.60 -0.30 -11.16
N ASP A 480 -40.37 -1.01 -10.34
CA ASP A 480 -40.47 -0.76 -8.91
C ASP A 480 -39.12 -1.01 -8.21
N GLN A 481 -38.42 -2.09 -8.59
CA GLN A 481 -37.08 -2.37 -8.08
C GLN A 481 -36.09 -1.25 -8.40
N LYS A 482 -36.09 -0.73 -9.63
CA LYS A 482 -35.23 0.40 -10.00
C LYS A 482 -35.55 1.67 -9.22
N ARG A 483 -36.84 2.00 -9.10
CA ARG A 483 -37.29 3.18 -8.33
C ARG A 483 -36.91 3.06 -6.86
N LEU A 484 -37.07 1.88 -6.27
CA LEU A 484 -36.63 1.62 -4.89
C LEU A 484 -35.11 1.75 -4.79
N GLY A 485 -34.35 1.11 -5.69
CA GLY A 485 -32.88 1.22 -5.71
C GLY A 485 -32.40 2.67 -5.76
N GLN A 486 -33.00 3.51 -6.61
CA GLN A 486 -32.70 4.94 -6.69
C GLN A 486 -33.01 5.69 -5.39
N LEU A 487 -34.14 5.39 -4.74
CA LEU A 487 -34.52 5.99 -3.45
C LEU A 487 -33.57 5.58 -2.32
N LEU A 488 -33.10 4.34 -2.34
CA LEU A 488 -32.15 3.82 -1.37
C LEU A 488 -30.71 4.31 -1.66
N GLY A 489 -30.43 4.92 -2.82
CA GLY A 489 -29.08 5.32 -3.22
C GLY A 489 -28.23 4.18 -3.80
N VAL A 490 -28.82 3.02 -4.11
CA VAL A 490 -28.15 1.88 -4.76
C VAL A 490 -27.84 2.26 -6.20
N LYS A 491 -26.55 2.41 -6.57
CA LYS A 491 -26.15 2.55 -7.97
C LYS A 491 -26.50 1.26 -8.73
N ASP A 492 -27.10 1.39 -9.91
CA ASP A 492 -27.46 0.25 -10.76
C ASP A 492 -26.17 -0.49 -11.20
N GLY A 493 -25.81 -1.58 -10.51
CA GLY A 493 -24.70 -2.46 -10.87
C GLY A 493 -24.05 -3.19 -9.69
N ILE A 494 -24.60 -4.35 -9.33
CA ILE A 494 -23.80 -5.55 -9.04
C ILE A 494 -23.83 -6.38 -10.32
#